data_AF-A0A7S4MY17-F1
#
_entry.id   AF-A0A7S4MY17-F1
#
_cell.length_a   1.000
_cell.length_b   1.000
_cell.length_c   1.000
_cell.angle_alpha   90.00
_cell.angle_beta   90.00
_cell.angle_gamma   90.00
#
_symmetry.space_group_name_H-M   'P 1'
#
loop_
_entity.id
_entity.type
_entity.pdbx_description
1 polymer ?
#
loop_
_entity_poly.entity_id
_entity_poly.type
_entity_poly.pdbx_seq_one_letter_code
_entity_poly.pdbx_strand_id
1 'polypeptide(L)'
;PIFYMVSCAHPSHLFQTLEKAGAKGEKWLDRFKGFRTNASCKSHEELDNSTVLDRGDILELSVALKKMHAEYNLRIVGGCCGTDHEHIQAISRCISDVSDSPDTQ
;
A
#
# COMPACT_ATOMS: atom_id res chain seq x y z
N PRO A 1 16.23 -10.12 10.19
CA PRO A 1 15.18 -9.07 10.32
C PRO A 1 13.89 -9.68 10.88
N ILE A 2 12.97 -8.91 11.47
CA ILE A 2 11.69 -9.44 11.99
C ILE A 2 10.64 -9.42 10.87
N PHE A 3 10.53 -8.31 10.14
CA PHE A 3 9.68 -8.16 8.95
C PHE A 3 10.36 -7.26 7.91
N TYR A 4 9.72 -7.12 6.75
CA TYR A 4 10.11 -6.24 5.66
C TYR A 4 8.96 -5.28 5.32
N MET A 5 9.32 -4.12 4.78
CA MET A 5 8.40 -3.09 4.32
C MET A 5 8.87 -2.54 2.98
N VAL A 6 7.91 -2.20 2.11
CA VAL A 6 8.17 -1.43 0.90
C VAL A 6 7.75 0.02 1.12
N SER A 7 8.49 0.96 0.53
CA SER A 7 8.09 2.36 0.49
C SER A 7 8.36 2.96 -0.89
N CYS A 8 7.84 4.16 -1.14
CA CYS A 8 8.11 4.93 -2.36
C CYS A 8 7.65 4.23 -3.65
N ALA A 9 6.51 3.55 -3.58
CA ALA A 9 5.85 2.92 -4.73
C ALA A 9 4.33 3.04 -4.60
N HIS A 10 3.63 3.16 -5.72
CA HIS A 10 2.17 3.05 -5.77
C HIS A 10 1.73 1.57 -5.66
N PRO A 11 0.55 1.23 -5.09
CA PRO A 11 0.11 -0.16 -4.93
C PRO A 11 0.02 -0.92 -6.25
N SER A 12 -0.36 -0.23 -7.34
CA SER A 12 -0.50 -0.81 -8.67
C SER A 12 0.78 -1.47 -9.19
N HIS A 13 1.96 -0.98 -8.80
CA HIS A 13 3.24 -1.55 -9.21
C HIS A 13 3.61 -2.84 -8.45
N LEU A 14 2.93 -3.13 -7.33
CA LEU A 14 3.24 -4.27 -6.48
C LEU A 14 2.26 -5.43 -6.64
N PHE A 15 0.99 -5.17 -6.96
CA PHE A 15 -0.05 -6.22 -6.99
C PHE A 15 0.37 -7.47 -7.75
N GLN A 16 0.83 -7.32 -8.99
CA GLN A 16 1.20 -8.47 -9.80
C GLN A 16 2.37 -9.27 -9.19
N THR A 17 3.34 -8.59 -8.56
CA THR A 17 4.50 -9.23 -7.94
C THR A 17 4.07 -10.00 -6.69
N LEU A 18 3.21 -9.41 -5.86
CA LEU A 18 2.71 -10.02 -4.64
C LEU A 18 1.78 -11.20 -4.93
N GLU A 19 0.88 -11.08 -5.91
CA GLU A 19 0.01 -12.17 -6.37
C GLU A 19 0.83 -13.37 -6.87
N LYS A 20 1.85 -13.11 -7.71
CA LYS A 20 2.76 -14.17 -8.20
C LYS A 20 3.53 -14.82 -7.05
N ALA A 21 3.97 -14.06 -6.06
CA ALA A 21 4.67 -14.60 -4.90
C ALA A 21 3.75 -15.46 -4.03
N GLY A 22 2.51 -15.02 -3.79
CA GLY A 22 1.49 -15.78 -3.09
C GLY A 22 1.15 -17.09 -3.79
N ALA A 23 0.94 -17.06 -5.10
CA ALA A 23 0.66 -18.25 -5.92
C ALA A 23 1.80 -19.28 -5.89
N LYS A 24 3.04 -18.84 -5.71
CA LYS A 24 4.23 -19.70 -5.57
C LYS A 24 4.48 -20.17 -4.14
N GLY A 25 3.72 -19.70 -3.15
CA GLY A 25 3.95 -20.02 -1.74
C GLY A 25 5.27 -19.45 -1.20
N GLU A 26 5.68 -18.27 -1.67
CA GLU A 26 6.92 -17.63 -1.25
C GLU A 26 6.85 -17.19 0.22
N LYS A 27 7.63 -17.85 1.09
CA LYS A 27 7.62 -17.64 2.55
C LYS A 27 8.00 -16.23 3.02
N TRP A 28 8.65 -15.43 2.17
CA TRP A 28 8.98 -14.06 2.54
C TRP A 28 7.73 -13.17 2.64
N LEU A 29 6.63 -13.54 1.96
CA LEU A 29 5.37 -12.82 1.99
C LEU A 29 4.75 -12.81 3.39
N ASP A 30 4.95 -13.88 4.17
CA ASP A 30 4.55 -13.96 5.59
C ASP A 30 5.25 -12.90 6.46
N ARG A 31 6.36 -12.35 5.98
CA ARG A 31 7.16 -11.33 6.65
C ARG A 31 7.05 -9.97 5.97
N PHE A 32 6.26 -9.82 4.93
CA PHE A 32 5.87 -8.52 4.37
C PHE A 32 4.78 -7.92 5.26
N LYS A 33 5.15 -6.92 6.07
CA LYS A 33 4.26 -6.35 7.10
C LYS A 33 4.11 -4.84 7.04
N GLY A 34 4.73 -4.19 6.05
CA GLY A 34 4.60 -2.75 5.92
C GLY A 34 4.53 -2.27 4.47
N PHE A 35 3.73 -1.23 4.23
CA PHE A 35 3.76 -0.51 2.98
C PHE A 35 3.50 0.99 3.17
N ARG A 36 4.42 1.82 2.65
CA ARG A 36 4.29 3.28 2.60
C ARG A 36 4.23 3.79 1.17
N THR A 37 3.05 4.15 0.72
CA THR A 37 2.75 4.30 -0.70
C THR A 37 3.01 5.71 -1.25
N ASN A 38 3.38 5.81 -2.53
CA ASN A 38 3.31 7.07 -3.26
C ASN A 38 1.86 7.39 -3.64
N ALA A 39 1.54 8.67 -3.77
CA ALA A 39 0.19 9.09 -4.15
C ALA A 39 -0.10 8.88 -5.64
N SER A 40 0.85 9.26 -6.51
CA SER A 40 0.72 9.06 -7.95
C SER A 40 1.01 7.61 -8.35
N CYS A 41 0.26 7.11 -9.32
CA CYS A 41 0.47 5.81 -9.98
C CYS A 41 1.47 5.86 -11.13
N LYS A 42 2.06 7.02 -11.40
CA LYS A 42 3.13 7.19 -12.38
C LYS A 42 4.40 6.48 -11.93
N SER A 43 5.16 6.02 -12.91
CA SER A 43 6.50 5.49 -12.70
C SER A 43 7.46 6.56 -12.16
N HIS A 44 8.57 6.13 -11.55
CA HIS A 44 9.61 7.04 -11.08
C HIS A 44 10.14 7.94 -12.19
N GLU A 45 10.34 7.41 -13.40
CA GLU A 45 10.81 8.18 -14.55
C GLU A 45 9.83 9.29 -14.97
N GLU A 46 8.51 8.99 -14.98
CA GLU A 46 7.49 9.98 -15.28
C GLU A 46 7.40 11.07 -14.21
N LEU A 47 7.62 10.72 -12.95
CA LEU A 47 7.64 11.67 -11.83
C LEU A 47 8.88 12.57 -11.85
N ASP A 48 10.06 12.00 -12.12
CA ASP A 48 11.32 12.74 -12.19
C ASP A 48 11.31 13.80 -13.31
N ASN A 49 10.56 13.54 -14.38
CA ASN A 49 10.40 14.46 -15.51
C ASN A 49 9.14 15.34 -15.42
N SER A 50 8.36 15.25 -14.33
CA SER A 50 7.14 16.03 -14.18
C SER A 50 7.40 17.41 -13.61
N THR A 51 6.87 18.44 -14.26
CA THR A 51 6.89 19.83 -13.75
C THR A 51 5.68 20.15 -12.86
N VAL A 52 4.72 19.23 -12.76
CA VAL A 52 3.49 19.39 -12.00
C VAL A 52 3.42 18.29 -10.96
N LEU A 53 3.07 18.66 -9.73
CA LEU A 53 2.81 17.68 -8.68
C LEU A 53 1.55 16.88 -9.04
N ASP A 54 1.73 15.59 -9.29
CA ASP A 54 0.63 14.63 -9.38
C ASP A 54 0.36 14.06 -7.98
N ARG A 55 -0.78 14.46 -7.41
CA ARG A 55 -1.24 13.98 -6.11
C ARG A 55 -2.06 12.68 -6.20
N GLY A 56 -2.31 12.14 -7.39
CA GLY A 56 -3.13 10.95 -7.56
C GLY A 56 -4.58 11.08 -7.06
N ASP A 57 -5.27 9.94 -7.00
CA ASP A 57 -6.64 9.83 -6.47
C ASP A 57 -6.60 9.25 -5.04
N ILE A 58 -7.01 10.07 -4.07
CA ILE A 58 -7.01 9.73 -2.64
C ILE A 58 -7.91 8.52 -2.34
N LEU A 59 -9.08 8.43 -2.98
CA LEU A 59 -10.06 7.39 -2.72
C LEU A 59 -9.58 6.07 -3.31
N GLU A 60 -9.13 6.08 -4.56
CA GLU A 60 -8.57 4.91 -5.23
C GLU A 60 -7.38 4.34 -4.43
N LEU A 61 -6.47 5.22 -4.00
CA LEU A 61 -5.30 4.84 -3.19
C LEU A 61 -5.70 4.19 -1.86
N SER A 62 -6.71 4.76 -1.19
CA SER A 62 -7.19 4.26 0.11
C SER A 62 -7.84 2.88 -0.03
N VAL A 63 -8.65 2.67 -1.07
CA VAL A 63 -9.28 1.38 -1.35
C VAL A 63 -8.22 0.32 -1.71
N ALA A 64 -7.23 0.69 -2.52
CA ALA A 64 -6.12 -0.20 -2.87
C ALA A 64 -5.32 -0.62 -1.63
N LEU A 65 -5.02 0.31 -0.73
CA LEU A 65 -4.32 0.00 0.52
C LEU A 65 -5.16 -0.84 1.49
N LYS A 66 -6.48 -0.61 1.58
CA LYS A 66 -7.39 -1.48 2.36
C LYS A 66 -7.33 -2.93 1.85
N LYS A 67 -7.37 -3.13 0.52
CA LYS A 67 -7.24 -4.47 -0.08
C LYS A 67 -5.91 -5.12 0.31
N MET A 68 -4.79 -4.42 0.14
CA MET A 68 -3.47 -4.94 0.49
C MET A 68 -3.33 -5.25 1.99
N HIS A 69 -3.88 -4.39 2.85
CA HIS A 69 -3.89 -4.59 4.30
C HIS A 69 -4.56 -5.90 4.66
N ALA A 70 -5.76 -6.16 4.11
CA ALA A 70 -6.50 -7.40 4.36
C ALA A 70 -5.81 -8.63 3.77
N GLU A 71 -5.36 -8.55 2.51
CA GLU A 71 -4.81 -9.69 1.78
C GLU A 71 -3.45 -10.16 2.31
N TYR A 72 -2.58 -9.23 2.73
CA TYR A 72 -1.22 -9.53 3.18
C TYR A 72 -1.02 -9.37 4.69
N ASN A 73 -2.09 -9.07 5.43
CA ASN A 73 -2.06 -8.82 6.87
C ASN A 73 -0.95 -7.81 7.24
N LEU A 74 -0.98 -6.65 6.57
CA LEU A 74 -0.02 -5.57 6.82
C LEU A 74 -0.25 -5.00 8.22
N ARG A 75 0.83 -4.72 8.94
CA ARG A 75 0.77 -4.12 10.29
C ARG A 75 1.10 -2.63 10.27
N ILE A 76 1.78 -2.17 9.22
CA ILE A 76 2.21 -0.79 9.04
C ILE A 76 1.73 -0.32 7.67
N VAL A 77 0.82 0.64 7.64
CA VAL A 77 0.32 1.24 6.40
C VAL A 77 0.46 2.75 6.50
N GLY A 78 0.86 3.40 5.41
CA GLY A 78 0.93 4.86 5.38
C GLY A 78 1.35 5.41 4.03
N GLY A 79 1.73 6.68 4.03
CA GLY A 79 2.12 7.43 2.84
C GLY A 79 3.63 7.71 2.75
N CYS A 80 4.06 7.99 1.52
CA CYS A 80 5.40 8.38 1.09
C CYS A 80 5.29 9.60 0.16
N CYS A 81 5.97 9.63 -0.98
CA CYS A 81 6.00 10.81 -1.86
C CYS A 81 4.62 11.15 -2.43
N GLY A 82 4.30 12.45 -2.48
CA GLY A 82 3.01 12.95 -2.99
C GLY A 82 1.82 12.77 -2.04
N THR A 83 1.97 12.03 -0.94
CA THR A 83 0.90 11.88 0.06
C THR A 83 0.95 13.01 1.09
N ASP A 84 -0.22 13.39 1.60
CA ASP A 84 -0.38 14.37 2.66
C ASP A 84 -1.44 13.93 3.68
N HIS A 85 -1.81 14.84 4.59
CA HIS A 85 -2.79 14.55 5.63
C HIS A 85 -4.15 14.06 5.12
N GLU A 86 -4.62 14.52 3.95
CA GLU A 86 -5.90 14.07 3.38
C GLU A 86 -5.81 12.60 2.96
N HIS A 87 -4.69 12.21 2.35
CA HIS A 87 -4.41 10.82 2.01
C HIS A 87 -4.37 9.93 3.25
N ILE A 88 -3.62 10.33 4.27
CA ILE A 88 -3.48 9.54 5.50
C ILE A 88 -4.83 9.40 6.21
N GLN A 89 -5.65 10.46 6.26
CA GLN A 89 -6.99 10.39 6.84
C GLN A 89 -7.90 9.42 6.07
N ALA A 90 -7.90 9.49 4.73
CA ALA A 90 -8.71 8.60 3.91
C ALA A 90 -8.28 7.13 4.04
N ILE A 91 -6.97 6.87 4.03
CA ILE A 91 -6.40 5.53 4.25
C ILE A 91 -6.81 5.01 5.62
N SER A 92 -6.65 5.82 6.67
CA SER A 92 -7.01 5.44 8.04
C SER A 92 -8.50 5.10 8.15
N ARG A 93 -9.39 5.94 7.63
CA ARG A 93 -10.84 5.68 7.65
C ARG A 93 -11.16 4.38 6.90
N CYS A 94 -10.64 4.23 5.68
CA CYS A 94 -10.92 3.07 4.83
C CYS A 94 -10.49 1.75 5.48
N ILE A 95 -9.33 1.74 6.16
CA ILE A 95 -8.81 0.56 6.87
C ILE A 95 -9.55 0.31 8.18
N SER A 96 -9.85 1.34 8.97
CA SER A 96 -10.59 1.20 10.23
C SER A 96 -12.03 0.74 10.04
N ASP A 97 -12.64 0.97 8.87
CA ASP A 97 -13.95 0.41 8.51
C ASP A 97 -13.93 -1.12 8.33
N VAL A 98 -12.76 -1.77 8.45
CA VAL A 98 -12.67 -3.21 8.68
C VAL A 98 -12.95 -3.44 10.16
N SER A 99 -14.23 -3.47 10.54
CA SER A 99 -14.64 -3.94 11.87
C SER A 99 -13.97 -5.27 12.16
N ASP A 100 -13.31 -5.36 13.32
CA ASP A 100 -12.70 -6.55 13.89
C ASP A 100 -13.45 -7.83 13.49
N SER A 101 -12.85 -8.65 12.63
CA SER A 101 -13.30 -10.02 12.43
C SER A 101 -12.67 -10.85 13.56
N PRO A 102 -13.46 -11.34 14.54
CA PRO A 102 -12.92 -12.06 15.67
C PRO A 102 -12.75 -13.52 15.28
N ASP A 103 -11.77 -13.86 14.45
CA ASP A 103 -11.43 -15.26 14.17
C ASP A 103 -9.95 -15.42 13.85
N THR A 104 -9.13 -15.34 14.89
CA THR A 104 -7.92 -16.16 15.03
C THR A 104 -7.62 -16.35 16.51
N GLN A 105 -8.33 -17.27 17.15
CA GLN A 105 -7.84 -18.02 18.32
C GLN A 105 -7.67 -19.48 17.90
#